data_AF-A0A0H3I9F1-F1
#
_entry.id   AF-A0A0H3I9F1-F1
#
_cell.length_a   1.000
_cell.length_b   1.000
_cell.length_c   1.000
_cell.angle_alpha   90.00
_cell.angle_beta   90.00
_cell.angle_gamma   90.00
#
_symmetry.space_group_name_H-M   'P 1'
#
loop_
_entity.id
_entity.type
_entity.pdbx_description
1 polymer ?
#
loop_
_entity_poly.entity_id
_entity_poly.type
_entity_poly.pdbx_seq_one_letter_code
_entity_poly.pdbx_strand_id
1 'polypeptide(L)'
;MEGYYSKSWDNLPVTPDVVITVCGNAAGETCPAYLAPAVRAHWGVEDPDKATGSEEEIDAAFEQAWHILRRRIEAFLLLAPSVLSGPEERLQAELNRIGETIF
;
A
#
# COMPACT_ATOMS: atom_id res chain seq x y z
N MET A 1 8.94 16.95 -3.99
CA MET A 1 8.77 15.68 -4.73
C MET A 1 9.38 15.86 -6.11
N GLU A 2 10.70 15.71 -6.24
CA GLU A 2 11.35 15.77 -7.56
C GLU A 2 11.50 14.33 -8.06
N GLY A 3 10.98 14.02 -9.25
CA GLY A 3 11.05 12.68 -9.85
C GLY A 3 9.84 11.75 -9.64
N TYR A 4 8.81 12.16 -8.90
CA TYR A 4 7.55 11.41 -8.77
C TYR A 4 6.43 12.06 -9.60
N TYR A 5 5.63 11.25 -10.29
CA TYR A 5 4.49 11.69 -11.08
C TYR A 5 3.39 10.62 -11.09
N SER A 6 2.14 11.03 -11.30
CA SER A 6 0.99 10.12 -11.37
C SER A 6 1.01 9.30 -12.66
N LYS A 7 0.69 8.00 -12.56
CA LYS A 7 0.64 7.06 -13.69
C LYS A 7 -0.41 5.96 -13.46
N SER A 8 -1.06 5.53 -14.54
CA SER A 8 -1.90 4.33 -14.54
C SER A 8 -1.04 3.07 -14.45
N TRP A 9 -1.60 2.00 -13.90
CA TRP A 9 -1.00 0.66 -13.98
C TRP A 9 -0.86 0.16 -15.42
N ASP A 10 -1.58 0.70 -16.41
CA ASP A 10 -1.48 0.21 -17.80
C ASP A 10 -0.07 0.38 -18.40
N ASN A 11 0.76 1.24 -17.82
CA ASN A 11 2.08 1.61 -18.33
C ASN A 11 3.19 1.50 -17.26
N LEU A 12 3.15 0.49 -16.38
CA LEU A 12 4.27 0.26 -15.47
C LEU A 12 5.50 -0.23 -16.26
N PRO A 13 6.70 0.32 -16.00
CA PRO A 13 7.93 -0.10 -16.69
C PRO A 13 8.39 -1.51 -16.33
N VAL A 14 7.84 -2.06 -15.23
CA VAL A 14 8.11 -3.40 -14.70
C VAL A 14 6.81 -4.01 -14.20
N THR A 15 6.67 -5.32 -14.34
CA THR A 15 5.59 -6.08 -13.67
C THR A 15 5.98 -6.26 -12.20
N PRO A 16 5.18 -5.77 -11.25
CA PRO A 16 5.50 -5.91 -9.83
C PRO A 16 5.24 -7.34 -9.34
N ASP A 17 6.08 -7.82 -8.42
CA ASP A 17 5.87 -9.09 -7.70
C ASP A 17 4.82 -8.95 -6.58
N VAL A 18 4.63 -7.73 -6.07
CA VAL A 18 3.72 -7.42 -4.96
C VAL A 18 2.89 -6.18 -5.31
N VAL A 19 1.59 -6.24 -5.07
CA VAL A 19 0.65 -5.13 -5.21
C VAL A 19 -0.01 -4.85 -3.85
N ILE A 20 0.15 -3.62 -3.37
CA ILE A 20 -0.46 -3.15 -2.13
C ILE A 20 -1.44 -2.03 -2.47
N THR A 21 -2.71 -2.23 -2.17
CA THR A 21 -3.73 -1.18 -2.28
C THR A 21 -3.85 -0.44 -0.95
N VAL A 22 -3.96 0.88 -0.97
CA VAL A 22 -3.92 1.71 0.25
C VAL A 22 -5.23 2.39 0.60
N CYS A 23 -6.06 2.74 -0.37
CA CYS A 23 -7.40 3.31 -0.11
C CYS A 23 -8.49 2.28 -0.40
N GLY A 24 -9.66 2.42 0.23
CA GLY A 24 -10.80 1.53 0.03
C GLY A 24 -11.31 1.52 -1.42
N ASN A 25 -11.17 2.65 -2.14
CA ASN A 25 -11.45 2.72 -3.58
C ASN A 25 -10.52 1.77 -4.36
N ALA A 26 -9.20 1.85 -4.12
CA ALA A 26 -8.22 1.00 -4.81
C ALA A 26 -8.38 -0.50 -4.47
N ALA A 27 -8.89 -0.84 -3.29
CA ALA A 27 -9.17 -2.23 -2.93
C ALA A 27 -10.30 -2.86 -3.79
N GLY A 28 -11.24 -2.04 -4.28
CA GLY A 28 -12.37 -2.49 -5.09
C GLY A 28 -12.14 -2.45 -6.60
N GLU A 29 -10.99 -1.95 -7.05
CA GLU A 29 -10.69 -1.83 -8.48
C GLU A 29 -10.20 -3.16 -9.06
N THR A 30 -10.75 -3.52 -10.23
CA THR A 30 -10.31 -4.71 -10.96
C THR A 30 -8.91 -4.47 -11.52
N CYS A 31 -7.92 -5.16 -10.94
CA CYS A 31 -6.54 -5.11 -11.44
C CYS A 31 -6.46 -5.68 -12.87
N PRO A 32 -5.62 -5.10 -13.76
CA PRO A 32 -5.32 -5.68 -15.06
C PRO A 32 -4.84 -7.14 -14.98
N ALA A 33 -5.20 -7.96 -15.98
CA ALA A 33 -4.87 -9.39 -16.00
C ALA A 33 -3.35 -9.68 -15.91
N TYR A 34 -2.50 -8.78 -16.41
CA TYR A 34 -1.05 -8.95 -16.35
C TYR A 34 -0.50 -8.88 -14.92
N LEU A 35 -1.25 -8.31 -13.96
CA LEU A 35 -0.94 -8.30 -12.53
C LEU A 35 -1.46 -9.54 -11.80
N ALA A 36 -2.11 -10.49 -12.49
CA ALA A 36 -2.64 -11.70 -11.86
C ALA A 36 -1.60 -12.46 -11.00
N PRO A 37 -0.32 -12.60 -11.42
CA PRO A 37 0.69 -13.32 -10.64
C PRO A 37 1.16 -12.60 -9.38
N ALA A 38 0.91 -11.29 -9.23
CA ALA A 38 1.44 -10.55 -8.10
C ALA A 38 0.76 -10.95 -6.79
N VAL A 39 1.54 -11.05 -5.72
CA VAL A 39 1.04 -11.19 -4.35
C VAL A 39 0.28 -9.91 -3.98
N ARG A 40 -0.93 -10.06 -3.42
CA ARG A 40 -1.82 -8.93 -3.13
C ARG A 40 -2.09 -8.79 -1.64
N ALA A 41 -2.06 -7.55 -1.16
CA ALA A 41 -2.49 -7.16 0.18
C ALA A 41 -3.17 -5.78 0.17
N HIS A 42 -3.94 -5.49 1.22
CA HIS A 42 -4.58 -4.20 1.42
C HIS A 42 -4.09 -3.54 2.70
N TRP A 43 -3.51 -2.35 2.59
CA TRP A 43 -3.05 -1.51 3.70
C TRP A 43 -3.94 -0.27 3.79
N GLY A 44 -5.20 -0.49 4.17
CA GLY A 44 -6.22 0.55 4.26
C GLY A 44 -5.79 1.75 5.11
N VAL A 45 -5.87 2.94 4.53
CA VAL A 45 -5.84 4.24 5.19
C VAL A 45 -7.09 5.03 4.80
N GLU A 46 -7.53 5.92 5.67
CA GLU A 46 -8.52 6.93 5.28
C GLU A 46 -7.95 7.79 4.16
N ASP A 47 -8.79 8.15 3.19
CA ASP A 47 -8.41 8.88 2.01
C ASP A 47 -8.26 10.37 2.36
N PRO A 48 -7.03 10.90 2.48
CA PRO A 48 -6.83 12.28 2.93
C PRO A 48 -7.34 13.30 1.90
N ASP A 49 -7.49 12.91 0.63
CA ASP A 49 -8.07 13.77 -0.41
C ASP A 49 -9.57 14.04 -0.18
N LYS A 50 -10.22 13.22 0.67
CA LYS A 50 -11.62 13.41 1.09
C LYS A 50 -11.77 14.17 2.40
N ALA A 51 -10.66 14.57 3.05
CA ALA A 51 -10.70 15.36 4.27
C ALA A 51 -11.36 16.73 4.00
N THR A 52 -12.15 17.20 4.95
CA THR A 52 -12.86 18.49 4.89
C THR A 52 -12.77 19.15 6.24
N GLY A 53 -12.67 20.48 6.28
CA GLY A 53 -12.50 21.20 7.54
C GLY A 53 -11.57 22.39 7.39
N SER A 54 -10.92 22.78 8.48
CA SER A 54 -9.83 23.75 8.46
C SER A 54 -8.58 23.19 7.75
N GLU A 55 -7.64 24.07 7.43
CA GLU A 55 -6.35 23.67 6.85
C GLU A 55 -5.61 22.69 7.79
N GLU A 56 -5.68 22.94 9.11
CA GLU A 56 -5.08 22.07 10.12
C GLU A 56 -5.75 20.68 10.18
N GLU A 57 -7.06 20.60 9.98
CA GLU A 57 -7.78 19.32 9.96
C GLU A 57 -7.43 18.50 8.70
N ILE A 58 -7.27 19.18 7.55
CA ILE A 58 -6.83 18.56 6.30
C ILE A 58 -5.38 18.07 6.43
N ASP A 59 -4.47 18.92 6.93
CA ASP A 59 -3.06 18.57 7.13
C ASP A 59 -2.90 17.39 8.09
N ALA A 60 -3.68 17.35 9.18
CA ALA A 60 -3.68 16.24 10.12
C ALA A 60 -4.10 14.91 9.46
N ALA A 61 -5.05 14.94 8.52
CA ALA A 61 -5.47 13.74 7.78
C ALA A 61 -4.35 13.20 6.87
N PHE A 62 -3.63 14.09 6.17
CA PHE A 62 -2.46 13.73 5.38
C PHE A 62 -1.33 13.17 6.25
N GLU A 63 -1.04 13.81 7.38
CA GLU A 63 -0.01 13.36 8.32
C GLU A 63 -0.36 11.99 8.92
N GLN A 64 -1.62 11.75 9.27
CA GLN A 64 -2.10 10.46 9.75
C GLN A 64 -1.93 9.36 8.68
N ALA A 65 -2.36 9.60 7.44
CA ALA A 65 -2.19 8.65 6.35
C ALA A 65 -0.70 8.33 6.11
N TRP A 66 0.16 9.35 6.14
CA TRP A 66 1.61 9.19 6.01
C TRP A 66 2.21 8.36 7.13
N HIS A 67 1.87 8.63 8.39
CA HIS A 67 2.37 7.87 9.55
C HIS A 67 2.00 6.40 9.48
N ILE A 68 0.74 6.09 9.13
CA ILE A 68 0.27 4.71 9.00
C ILE A 68 1.06 3.98 7.91
N LEU A 69 1.16 4.58 6.71
CA LEU A 69 1.89 3.97 5.60
C LEU A 69 3.37 3.79 5.92
N ARG A 70 4.00 4.79 6.54
CA ARG A 70 5.41 4.72 6.95
C ARG A 70 5.66 3.54 7.88
N ARG A 71 4.86 3.38 8.94
CA ARG A 71 5.02 2.30 9.91
C ARG A 71 4.83 0.93 9.28
N ARG A 72 3.87 0.79 8.36
CA ARG A 72 3.65 -0.44 7.60
C ARG A 72 4.82 -0.78 6.66
N ILE A 73 5.35 0.22 5.96
CA ILE A 73 6.55 0.07 5.12
C ILE A 73 7.76 -0.34 5.97
N GLU A 74 7.98 0.31 7.11
CA GLU A 74 9.06 -0.04 8.05
C GLU A 74 8.91 -1.49 8.55
N ALA A 75 7.69 -1.92 8.91
CA ALA A 75 7.43 -3.31 9.31
C ALA A 75 7.69 -4.31 8.17
N PHE A 76 7.34 -3.96 6.93
CA PHE A 76 7.63 -4.80 5.75
C PHE A 76 9.12 -4.94 5.49
N LEU A 77 9.88 -3.84 5.59
CA LEU A 77 11.34 -3.85 5.41
C LEU A 77 12.08 -4.64 6.52
N LEU A 78 11.43 -4.89 7.65
CA LEU A 78 11.95 -5.70 8.76
C LEU A 78 11.63 -7.20 8.64
N LEU A 79 10.88 -7.62 7.62
CA LEU A 79 10.60 -9.04 7.40
C LEU A 79 11.90 -9.82 7.17
N ALA A 80 11.96 -11.04 7.72
CA ALA A 80 13.12 -11.90 7.54
C ALA A 80 13.32 -12.24 6.04
N PRO A 81 14.57 -12.34 5.54
CA PRO A 81 14.83 -12.71 4.14
C PRO A 81 14.14 -14.01 3.71
N SER A 82 13.96 -14.96 4.64
CA SER A 82 13.26 -16.22 4.37
C SER A 82 11.76 -16.06 4.10
N VAL A 83 11.13 -14.97 4.56
CA VAL A 83 9.76 -14.60 4.19
C VAL A 83 9.72 -14.14 2.75
N LEU A 84 10.66 -13.25 2.38
CA LEU A 84 10.74 -12.65 1.03
C LEU A 84 11.10 -13.67 -0.05
N SER A 85 11.98 -14.63 0.26
CA SER A 85 12.37 -15.71 -0.66
C SER A 85 11.55 -17.00 -0.48
N GLY A 86 10.50 -16.95 0.35
CA GLY A 86 9.69 -18.12 0.70
C GLY A 86 8.47 -18.30 -0.22
N PRO A 87 7.55 -19.21 0.15
CA PRO A 87 6.27 -19.36 -0.55
C PRO A 87 5.46 -18.06 -0.54
N GLU A 88 4.76 -17.77 -1.64
CA GLU A 88 3.95 -16.56 -1.81
C GLU A 88 2.87 -16.41 -0.75
N GLU A 89 2.29 -17.52 -0.28
CA GLU A 89 1.25 -17.53 0.76
C GLU A 89 1.78 -16.99 2.09
N ARG A 90 3.05 -17.27 2.41
CA ARG A 90 3.70 -16.78 3.62
C ARG A 90 3.96 -15.27 3.51
N LEU A 91 4.41 -14.81 2.34
CA LEU A 91 4.59 -13.38 2.08
C LEU A 91 3.23 -12.66 2.18
N GLN A 92 2.19 -13.21 1.56
CA GLN A 92 0.85 -12.64 1.60
C GLN A 92 0.30 -12.54 3.03
N ALA A 93 0.49 -13.58 3.85
CA ALA A 93 0.06 -13.58 5.25
C ALA A 93 0.73 -12.48 6.07
N GLU A 94 2.04 -12.26 5.90
CA GLU A 94 2.76 -11.17 6.58
C GLU A 94 2.32 -9.79 6.09
N LEU A 95 2.13 -9.62 4.78
CA LEU A 95 1.63 -8.36 4.22
C LEU A 95 0.23 -8.03 4.76
N ASN A 96 -0.66 -9.01 4.87
CA ASN A 96 -1.99 -8.82 5.46
C ASN A 96 -1.89 -8.46 6.96
N ARG A 97 -1.06 -9.17 7.72
CA ARG A 97 -0.82 -8.87 9.15
C ARG A 97 -0.32 -7.43 9.36
N ILE A 98 0.58 -6.96 8.50
CA ILE A 98 1.08 -5.58 8.53
C ILE A 98 -0.07 -4.59 8.25
N GLY A 99 -0.96 -4.90 7.31
CA GLY A 99 -2.14 -4.10 7.00
C GLY A 99 -3.10 -3.93 8.17
N GLU A 100 -3.26 -4.97 8.99
CA GLU A 100 -4.18 -4.99 10.14
C GLU A 100 -3.57 -4.41 11.43
N THR A 101 -2.27 -4.11 11.45
CA THR A 101 -1.61 -3.58 12.65
C THR A 101 -2.04 -2.14 12.92
N ILE A 102 -2.56 -1.90 14.12
CA ILE A 102 -2.91 -0.57 14.63
C ILE A 102 -1.69 -0.02 15.37
N PHE A 103 -1.28 1.22 15.05
CA PHE A 103 -0.11 1.88 15.61
C PHE A 103 -0.46 3.23 16.26
#